data_AF-A0A2U3LUI8-F1
#
_entry.id   AF-A0A2U3LUI8-F1
#
_cell.length_a   1.000
_cell.length_b   1.000
_cell.length_c   1.000
_cell.angle_alpha   90.00
_cell.angle_beta   90.00
_cell.angle_gamma   90.00
#
_symmetry.space_group_name_H-M   'P 1'
#
loop_
_entity.id
_entity.type
_entity.pdbx_description
1 polymer ?
#
loop_
_entity_poly.entity_id
_entity_poly.type
_entity_poly.pdbx_seq_one_letter_code
_entity_poly.pdbx_strand_id
1 'polypeptide(L)'
;MTHWSAFSALMVVAGLLIAPRSPAQSPRAAAATPKFDVTSVKPCGDGRRDRRTGDVVPGGGSPGRLRLGCWPLRDLVQSAYLSYADGQVQSPTSVARTPIEGGPAWTGTSSDRYTIDAEAEGTPGQAAMRGPMLQALLEDKFKLRIHRETREVPVYELTVATGGPKMQPFQEGGCTPIDRAAVELVSVWPVPPPAPGQKNCNALIGKTGPDTTLEAQAVSLAYFCQLLGLVLDRPAIDRTGITGRFDFHLVYARASAAPSIFTALPQQLGLKLEPAEGPREFLVIDHVERP
;
A
#
# COMPACT_ATOMS: atom_id res chain seq x y z
N MET A 1 69.17 -14.17 46.17
CA MET A 1 69.86 -12.97 46.70
C MET A 1 70.26 -12.15 45.48
N THR A 2 69.91 -10.90 45.25
CA THR A 2 69.28 -9.84 46.06
C THR A 2 69.18 -8.59 45.14
N HIS A 3 68.02 -7.90 45.17
CA HIS A 3 67.80 -6.45 44.91
C HIS A 3 68.03 -5.88 43.48
N TRP A 4 67.38 -4.83 42.96
CA TRP A 4 66.17 -4.01 43.24
C TRP A 4 66.16 -2.89 42.15
N SER A 5 64.98 -2.46 41.68
CA SER A 5 64.64 -1.12 41.11
C SER A 5 65.33 -0.61 39.84
N ALA A 6 64.65 -0.49 38.69
CA ALA A 6 63.64 0.52 38.31
C ALA A 6 64.23 1.89 37.91
N PHE A 7 64.12 2.25 36.63
CA PHE A 7 63.78 3.61 36.19
C PHE A 7 63.00 3.55 34.88
N SER A 8 61.74 3.93 34.99
CA SER A 8 60.77 4.09 33.91
C SER A 8 61.03 5.41 33.17
N ALA A 9 61.11 5.37 31.84
CA ALA A 9 60.93 6.54 30.99
C ALA A 9 59.54 6.47 30.36
N LEU A 10 58.61 7.27 30.90
CA LEU A 10 57.25 7.44 30.41
C LEU A 10 57.28 8.30 29.12
N MET A 11 57.00 7.71 27.96
CA MET A 11 56.55 8.46 26.77
C MET A 11 55.03 8.41 26.75
N VAL A 12 54.40 9.50 27.21
CA VAL A 12 52.95 9.72 27.04
C VAL A 12 52.71 10.17 25.61
N VAL A 13 52.30 9.24 24.74
CA VAL A 13 51.70 9.61 23.45
C VAL A 13 50.22 9.87 23.72
N ALA A 14 49.85 11.15 23.79
CA ALA A 14 48.47 11.58 23.80
C ALA A 14 47.86 11.34 22.41
N GLY A 15 47.30 10.15 22.19
CA GLY A 15 46.49 9.85 21.01
C GLY A 15 45.18 10.61 21.08
N LEU A 16 44.99 11.62 20.23
CA LEU A 16 43.68 12.21 19.98
C LEU A 16 42.77 11.13 19.37
N LEU A 17 41.87 10.57 20.18
CA LEU A 17 40.74 9.79 19.71
C LEU A 17 39.77 10.72 18.98
N ILE A 18 39.93 10.84 17.66
CA ILE A 18 38.91 11.41 16.79
C ILE A 18 37.85 10.33 16.61
N ALA A 19 36.81 10.35 17.45
CA ALA A 19 35.62 9.53 17.22
C ALA A 19 34.98 9.95 15.88
N PRO A 20 34.62 9.01 14.98
CA PRO A 20 33.85 9.35 13.80
C PRO A 20 32.49 9.87 14.27
N ARG A 21 32.21 11.15 13.99
CA ARG A 21 30.88 11.72 14.14
C ARG A 21 29.96 10.96 13.18
N SER A 22 29.17 10.03 13.71
CA SER A 22 27.97 9.57 13.04
C SER A 22 27.15 10.80 12.65
N PRO A 23 26.67 10.93 11.40
CA PRO A 23 25.73 11.99 11.08
C PRO A 23 24.48 11.75 11.94
N ALA A 24 24.28 12.61 12.93
CA ALA A 24 23.02 12.73 13.62
C ALA A 24 21.97 13.01 12.54
N GLN A 25 21.08 12.06 12.30
CA GLN A 25 19.87 12.32 11.55
C GLN A 25 19.11 13.39 12.34
N SER A 26 19.12 14.62 11.83
CA SER A 26 18.20 15.65 12.29
C SER A 26 16.80 15.02 12.35
N PRO A 27 16.04 15.21 13.44
CA PRO A 27 14.62 14.88 13.39
C PRO A 27 14.08 15.63 12.18
N ARG A 28 13.52 14.90 11.21
CA ARG A 28 12.78 15.49 10.11
C ARG A 28 11.77 16.40 10.78
N ALA A 29 11.95 17.71 10.66
CA ALA A 29 10.98 18.68 11.12
C ALA A 29 9.64 18.21 10.54
N ALA A 30 8.68 17.92 11.41
CA ALA A 30 7.31 17.66 10.99
C ALA A 30 6.91 18.91 10.22
N ALA A 31 6.96 18.84 8.89
CA ALA A 31 6.47 19.92 8.04
C ALA A 31 5.04 20.15 8.51
N ALA A 32 4.73 21.38 8.93
CA ALA A 32 3.40 21.72 9.40
C ALA A 32 2.40 21.27 8.32
N THR A 33 1.58 20.27 8.65
CA THR A 33 0.59 19.77 7.70
C THR A 33 -0.31 20.93 7.31
N PRO A 34 -0.34 21.34 6.03
CA PRO A 34 -1.23 22.41 5.60
C PRO A 34 -2.65 22.03 6.00
N LYS A 35 -3.44 22.99 6.48
CA LYS A 35 -4.83 22.77 6.87
C LYS A 35 -5.74 23.30 5.77
N PHE A 36 -6.97 22.82 5.74
CA PHE A 36 -8.02 23.45 4.96
C PHE A 36 -8.49 24.71 5.68
N ASP A 37 -8.64 25.81 4.96
CA ASP A 37 -9.08 27.11 5.52
C ASP A 37 -10.61 27.17 5.61
N VAL A 38 -11.28 26.59 4.62
CA VAL A 38 -12.73 26.44 4.60
C VAL A 38 -13.05 24.95 4.55
N THR A 39 -13.81 24.47 5.53
CA THR A 39 -14.28 23.08 5.56
C THR A 39 -15.77 23.04 5.85
N SER A 40 -16.56 22.50 4.91
CA SER A 40 -17.95 22.13 5.14
C SER A 40 -18.03 20.61 5.23
N VAL A 41 -18.42 20.10 6.41
CA VAL A 41 -18.77 18.70 6.62
C VAL A 41 -20.28 18.63 6.84
N LYS A 42 -21.01 17.96 5.94
CA LYS A 42 -22.47 17.87 6.01
C LYS A 42 -22.92 16.40 5.97
N PRO A 43 -23.80 15.95 6.88
CA PRO A 43 -24.41 14.64 6.77
C PRO A 43 -25.26 14.59 5.49
N CYS A 44 -25.24 13.45 4.81
CA CYS A 44 -26.10 13.19 3.67
C CYS A 44 -27.44 12.60 4.12
N GLY A 45 -28.51 12.98 3.43
CA GLY A 45 -29.80 12.33 3.58
C GLY A 45 -29.81 10.89 3.04
N ASP A 46 -30.98 10.27 3.14
CA ASP A 46 -31.35 8.95 2.58
C ASP A 46 -31.30 8.89 1.04
N GLY A 47 -31.17 10.03 0.37
CA GLY A 47 -30.98 10.15 -1.07
C GLY A 47 -29.88 9.24 -1.63
N ARG A 48 -30.19 8.57 -2.75
CA ARG A 48 -29.25 7.73 -3.51
C ARG A 48 -27.94 8.46 -3.76
N ARG A 49 -26.83 7.71 -3.76
CA ARG A 49 -25.57 8.14 -4.38
C ARG A 49 -25.90 8.75 -5.74
N ASP A 50 -25.76 10.06 -5.88
CA ASP A 50 -25.61 10.60 -7.21
C ASP A 50 -24.18 10.26 -7.64
N ARG A 51 -24.04 9.08 -8.27
CA ARG A 51 -22.79 8.65 -8.89
C ARG A 51 -22.30 9.65 -9.95
N ARG A 52 -23.10 10.66 -10.34
CA ARG A 52 -22.70 11.76 -11.23
C ARG A 52 -22.04 12.94 -10.53
N THR A 53 -22.06 13.04 -9.20
CA THR A 53 -21.29 14.06 -8.46
C THR A 53 -20.04 13.48 -7.79
N GLY A 54 -19.86 12.16 -7.89
CA GLY A 54 -18.59 11.47 -7.68
C GLY A 54 -17.68 11.60 -8.88
N ASP A 55 -17.45 12.84 -9.34
CA ASP A 55 -16.37 13.14 -10.28
C ASP A 55 -15.04 12.99 -9.54
N VAL A 56 -14.61 11.74 -9.34
CA VAL A 56 -13.23 11.43 -9.66
C VAL A 56 -13.15 11.48 -11.19
N VAL A 57 -13.21 12.70 -11.74
CA VAL A 57 -12.56 12.96 -13.01
C VAL A 57 -11.07 12.99 -12.65
N PRO A 58 -10.26 12.06 -13.17
CA PRO A 58 -8.82 12.23 -13.14
C PRO A 58 -8.53 13.56 -13.86
N GLY A 59 -8.20 14.61 -13.10
CA GLY A 59 -7.91 15.94 -13.64
C GLY A 59 -9.02 17.01 -13.63
N GLY A 60 -10.14 16.82 -12.90
CA GLY A 60 -11.29 17.74 -12.96
C GLY A 60 -11.65 18.53 -11.69
N GLY A 61 -10.76 18.67 -10.71
CA GLY A 61 -10.97 19.55 -9.54
C GLY A 61 -10.31 20.91 -9.74
N SER A 62 -10.94 22.00 -9.30
CA SER A 62 -10.25 23.29 -9.18
C SER A 62 -9.00 23.11 -8.32
N PRO A 63 -7.82 23.65 -8.73
CA PRO A 63 -6.61 23.58 -7.92
C PRO A 63 -6.90 24.08 -6.49
N GLY A 64 -6.44 23.34 -5.48
CA GLY A 64 -6.63 23.71 -4.07
C GLY A 64 -8.01 23.39 -3.45
N ARG A 65 -8.93 22.75 -4.18
CA ARG A 65 -10.24 22.35 -3.62
C ARG A 65 -10.44 20.83 -3.64
N LEU A 66 -10.88 20.29 -2.50
CA LEU A 66 -11.26 18.89 -2.33
C LEU A 66 -12.77 18.77 -2.13
N ARG A 67 -13.43 17.98 -3.00
CA ARG A 67 -14.85 17.64 -2.85
C ARG A 67 -15.05 16.13 -2.82
N LEU A 68 -15.64 15.64 -1.72
CA LEU A 68 -16.00 14.24 -1.49
C LEU A 68 -17.50 14.17 -1.19
N GLY A 69 -18.31 13.63 -2.12
CA GLY A 69 -19.77 13.61 -2.00
C GLY A 69 -20.31 12.33 -1.38
N CYS A 70 -20.92 12.43 -0.20
CA CYS A 70 -21.61 11.33 0.50
C CYS A 70 -20.80 10.04 0.68
N TRP A 71 -19.65 10.15 1.33
CA TRP A 71 -18.81 9.01 1.70
C TRP A 71 -19.12 8.54 3.13
N PRO A 72 -19.22 7.22 3.39
CA PRO A 72 -19.12 6.68 4.74
C PRO A 72 -17.81 7.13 5.40
N LEU A 73 -17.82 7.33 6.71
CA LEU A 73 -16.61 7.75 7.43
C LEU A 73 -15.46 6.77 7.24
N ARG A 74 -15.73 5.46 7.21
CA ARG A 74 -14.72 4.43 6.98
C ARG A 74 -14.01 4.57 5.63
N ASP A 75 -14.72 4.99 4.59
CA ASP A 75 -14.12 5.25 3.27
C ASP A 75 -13.25 6.51 3.28
N LEU A 76 -13.63 7.53 4.08
CA LEU A 76 -12.81 8.72 4.30
C LEU A 76 -11.52 8.37 5.06
N VAL A 77 -11.60 7.53 6.09
CA VAL A 77 -10.44 7.01 6.83
C VAL A 77 -9.53 6.20 5.91
N GLN A 78 -10.10 5.30 5.09
CA GLN A 78 -9.32 4.54 4.11
C GLN A 78 -8.59 5.46 3.13
N SER A 79 -9.25 6.49 2.60
CA SER A 79 -8.62 7.48 1.74
C SER A 79 -7.45 8.17 2.45
N ALA A 80 -7.70 8.70 3.65
CA ALA A 80 -6.73 9.53 4.37
C ALA A 80 -5.52 8.76 4.91
N TYR A 81 -5.73 7.55 5.44
CA TYR A 81 -4.72 6.82 6.20
C TYR A 81 -4.15 5.59 5.50
N LEU A 82 -4.79 5.11 4.43
CA LEU A 82 -4.30 4.00 3.63
C LEU A 82 -3.95 4.45 2.22
N SER A 83 -4.90 5.03 1.45
CA SER A 83 -4.66 5.36 0.04
C SER A 83 -3.73 6.55 -0.18
N TYR A 84 -3.75 7.53 0.74
CA TYR A 84 -3.00 8.78 0.63
C TYR A 84 -2.16 9.12 1.88
N ALA A 85 -1.81 8.11 2.69
CA ALA A 85 -1.30 8.28 4.06
C ALA A 85 -0.20 9.33 4.25
N ASP A 86 0.73 9.42 3.31
CA ASP A 86 1.92 10.28 3.32
C ASP A 86 1.83 11.42 2.28
N GLY A 87 0.63 11.71 1.78
CA GLY A 87 0.42 12.67 0.69
C GLY A 87 0.92 12.16 -0.65
N GLN A 88 1.35 10.90 -0.73
CA GLN A 88 1.55 10.15 -1.95
C GLN A 88 0.49 9.07 -2.04
N VAL A 89 0.35 8.53 -3.24
CA VAL A 89 -0.59 7.45 -3.43
C VAL A 89 0.06 6.13 -3.03
N GLN A 90 -0.71 5.33 -2.29
CA GLN A 90 -0.41 3.94 -2.01
C GLN A 90 -1.13 2.98 -2.98
N SER A 91 -0.49 1.85 -3.29
CA SER A 91 -1.09 0.82 -4.16
C SER A 91 -2.40 0.29 -3.56
N PRO A 92 -3.51 0.23 -4.34
CA PRO A 92 -4.78 -0.38 -3.96
C PRO A 92 -4.67 -1.80 -3.42
N THR A 93 -3.74 -2.61 -3.91
CA THR A 93 -3.53 -3.96 -3.37
C THR A 93 -2.90 -3.94 -1.97
N SER A 94 -2.11 -2.91 -1.64
CA SER A 94 -1.61 -2.68 -0.29
C SER A 94 -2.72 -2.13 0.62
N VAL A 95 -3.49 -1.15 0.14
CA VAL A 95 -4.67 -0.59 0.83
C VAL A 95 -5.69 -1.68 1.18
N ALA A 96 -6.03 -2.55 0.23
CA ALA A 96 -7.01 -3.61 0.42
C ALA A 96 -6.59 -4.65 1.46
N ARG A 97 -5.29 -4.73 1.79
CA ARG A 97 -4.77 -5.73 2.72
C ARG A 97 -4.67 -5.27 4.16
N THR A 98 -4.66 -3.97 4.43
CA THR A 98 -4.69 -3.41 5.78
C THR A 98 -6.15 -3.23 6.21
N PRO A 99 -6.72 -4.14 7.03
CA PRO A 99 -8.11 -4.02 7.44
C PRO A 99 -8.25 -2.81 8.36
N ILE A 100 -9.38 -2.12 8.23
CA ILE A 100 -9.79 -1.11 9.20
C ILE A 100 -10.69 -1.80 10.22
N GLU A 101 -10.35 -1.74 11.49
CA GLU A 101 -11.10 -2.35 12.59
C GLU A 101 -11.44 -1.33 13.68
N GLY A 102 -12.23 -1.74 14.67
CA GLY A 102 -12.70 -0.86 15.73
C GLY A 102 -13.74 0.16 15.26
N GLY A 103 -13.95 1.15 16.12
CA GLY A 103 -14.96 2.19 15.97
C GLY A 103 -16.41 1.69 16.07
N PRO A 104 -17.38 2.60 16.23
CA PRO A 104 -18.79 2.26 16.20
C PRO A 104 -19.26 1.76 14.83
N ALA A 105 -20.31 0.93 14.80
CA ALA A 105 -20.84 0.33 13.56
C ALA A 105 -21.24 1.37 12.50
N TRP A 106 -21.74 2.55 12.91
CA TRP A 106 -22.17 3.62 12.01
C TRP A 106 -21.06 4.14 11.09
N THR A 107 -19.78 3.95 11.46
CA THR A 107 -18.64 4.41 10.64
C THR A 107 -18.63 3.80 9.24
N GLY A 108 -19.13 2.58 9.07
CA GLY A 108 -19.17 1.85 7.79
C GLY A 108 -20.56 1.72 7.16
N THR A 109 -21.60 2.33 7.73
CA THR A 109 -22.97 2.15 7.23
C THR A 109 -23.24 3.03 6.02
N SER A 110 -24.22 2.62 5.21
CA SER A 110 -24.72 3.45 4.11
C SER A 110 -25.61 4.60 4.58
N SER A 111 -26.03 4.64 5.83
CA SER A 111 -26.88 5.69 6.42
C SER A 111 -26.07 6.91 6.87
N ASP A 112 -24.90 6.69 7.46
CA ASP A 112 -24.07 7.75 8.05
C ASP A 112 -22.97 8.15 7.06
N ARG A 113 -23.35 8.95 6.07
CA ARG A 113 -22.47 9.44 5.01
C ARG A 113 -22.27 10.94 5.12
N TYR A 114 -21.10 11.42 4.72
CA TYR A 114 -20.72 12.83 4.82
C TYR A 114 -20.27 13.36 3.47
N THR A 115 -20.70 14.58 3.17
CA THR A 115 -20.10 15.40 2.13
C THR A 115 -19.05 16.30 2.75
N ILE A 116 -17.82 16.22 2.23
CA ILE A 116 -16.72 17.13 2.58
C ILE A 116 -16.48 18.03 1.38
N ASP A 117 -16.57 19.32 1.60
CA ASP A 117 -16.18 20.37 0.67
C ASP A 117 -15.16 21.24 1.38
N ALA A 118 -13.93 21.22 0.89
CA ALA A 118 -12.81 21.86 1.55
C ALA A 118 -11.93 22.63 0.57
N GLU A 119 -11.46 23.79 1.00
CA GLU A 119 -10.57 24.68 0.26
C GLU A 119 -9.29 24.89 1.07
N ALA A 120 -8.15 24.81 0.39
CA ALA A 120 -6.82 24.95 0.97
C ALA A 120 -6.16 26.24 0.46
N GLU A 121 -5.34 26.86 1.29
CA GLU A 121 -4.45 27.92 0.85
C GLU A 121 -3.50 27.41 -0.26
N GLY A 122 -3.42 28.17 -1.35
CA GLY A 122 -2.57 27.83 -2.49
C GLY A 122 -3.15 26.70 -3.35
N THR A 123 -2.27 25.87 -3.90
CA THR A 123 -2.64 24.81 -4.84
C THR A 123 -2.01 23.45 -4.46
N PRO A 124 -2.24 22.94 -3.24
CA PRO A 124 -1.73 21.64 -2.85
C PRO A 124 -2.26 20.55 -3.80
N GLY A 125 -1.40 19.57 -4.08
CA GLY A 125 -1.77 18.42 -4.91
C GLY A 125 -2.89 17.60 -4.28
N GLN A 126 -3.69 16.93 -5.11
CA GLN A 126 -4.81 16.11 -4.65
C GLN A 126 -4.41 15.03 -3.64
N ALA A 127 -3.21 14.46 -3.76
CA ALA A 127 -2.72 13.45 -2.84
C ALA A 127 -2.45 14.03 -1.43
N ALA A 128 -1.90 15.25 -1.34
CA ALA A 128 -1.75 15.95 -0.07
C ALA A 128 -3.12 16.29 0.57
N MET A 129 -4.05 16.79 -0.25
CA MET A 129 -5.41 17.10 0.22
C MET A 129 -6.16 15.85 0.71
N ARG A 130 -6.10 14.74 -0.02
CA ARG A 130 -6.78 13.47 0.33
C ARG A 130 -6.09 12.69 1.45
N GLY A 131 -4.84 13.02 1.74
CA GLY A 131 -4.00 12.38 2.74
C GLY A 131 -3.89 13.24 4.00
N PRO A 132 -2.72 13.84 4.26
CA PRO A 132 -2.43 14.50 5.54
C PRO A 132 -3.39 15.66 5.87
N MET A 133 -3.91 16.40 4.89
CA MET A 133 -4.90 17.47 5.17
C MET A 133 -6.26 16.89 5.58
N LEU A 134 -6.69 15.80 4.95
CA LEU A 134 -7.91 15.08 5.32
C LEU A 134 -7.76 14.39 6.67
N GLN A 135 -6.58 13.84 7.01
CA GLN A 135 -6.29 13.31 8.35
C GLN A 135 -6.56 14.37 9.42
N ALA A 136 -5.97 15.57 9.27
CA ALA A 136 -6.16 16.69 10.20
C ALA A 136 -7.63 17.13 10.30
N LEU A 137 -8.37 17.15 9.19
CA LEU A 137 -9.81 17.45 9.20
C LEU A 137 -10.61 16.39 9.97
N LEU A 138 -10.34 15.11 9.74
CA LEU A 138 -11.04 14.01 10.42
C LEU A 138 -10.73 13.98 11.93
N GLU A 139 -9.48 14.24 12.32
CA GLU A 139 -9.09 14.38 13.72
C GLU A 139 -9.82 15.54 14.41
N ASP A 140 -9.94 16.70 13.74
CA ASP A 140 -10.59 17.86 14.32
C ASP A 140 -12.13 17.71 14.37
N LYS A 141 -12.75 17.37 13.24
CA LYS A 141 -14.22 17.38 13.09
C LYS A 141 -14.89 16.14 13.66
N PHE A 142 -14.26 14.97 13.55
CA PHE A 142 -14.83 13.71 14.04
C PHE A 142 -14.15 13.23 15.33
N LYS A 143 -13.22 14.01 15.90
CA LYS A 143 -12.42 13.60 17.06
C LYS A 143 -11.73 12.25 16.84
N LEU A 144 -11.41 11.95 15.58
CA LEU A 144 -10.88 10.66 15.16
C LEU A 144 -9.54 10.40 15.85
N ARG A 145 -9.41 9.25 16.51
CA ARG A 145 -8.15 8.69 16.98
C ARG A 145 -7.99 7.30 16.41
N ILE A 146 -6.80 7.03 15.87
CA ILE A 146 -6.47 5.74 15.29
C ILE A 146 -5.03 5.35 15.62
N HIS A 147 -4.73 4.06 15.53
CA HIS A 147 -3.37 3.55 15.52
C HIS A 147 -3.19 2.40 14.53
N ARG A 148 -1.93 2.09 14.24
CA ARG A 148 -1.53 0.90 13.48
C ARG A 148 -1.05 -0.16 14.46
N GLU A 149 -1.46 -1.39 14.24
CA GLU A 149 -0.97 -2.54 14.98
C GLU A 149 -0.64 -3.69 14.03
N THR A 150 0.26 -4.57 14.45
CA THR A 150 0.60 -5.79 13.71
C THR A 150 0.21 -6.98 14.57
N ARG A 151 -0.57 -7.89 13.99
CA ARG A 151 -1.00 -9.14 14.63
C ARG A 151 -0.57 -10.34 13.80
N GLU A 152 -0.24 -11.44 14.48
CA GLU A 152 -0.08 -12.74 13.83
C GLU A 152 -1.47 -13.27 13.45
N VAL A 153 -1.66 -13.59 12.17
CA VAL A 153 -2.93 -14.11 11.64
C VAL A 153 -2.68 -15.25 10.65
N PRO A 154 -3.71 -16.07 10.35
CA PRO A 154 -3.60 -17.06 9.30
C PRO A 154 -3.28 -16.41 7.94
N VAL A 155 -2.21 -16.89 7.32
CA VAL A 155 -1.73 -16.48 5.99
C VAL A 155 -1.38 -17.70 5.15
N TYR A 156 -1.05 -17.48 3.88
CA TYR A 156 -0.27 -18.43 3.09
C TYR A 156 1.16 -17.92 2.93
N GLU A 157 2.16 -18.77 3.12
CA GLU A 157 3.52 -18.49 2.70
C GLU A 157 3.73 -19.04 1.29
N LEU A 158 4.22 -18.18 0.39
CA LEU A 158 4.67 -18.57 -0.94
C LEU A 158 6.13 -19.01 -0.82
N THR A 159 6.38 -20.29 -1.07
CA THR A 159 7.71 -20.91 -1.00
C THR A 159 8.04 -21.61 -2.31
N VAL A 160 9.31 -21.98 -2.50
CA VAL A 160 9.75 -22.72 -3.69
C VAL A 160 9.28 -24.18 -3.57
N ALA A 161 8.62 -24.68 -4.61
CA ALA A 161 8.21 -26.08 -4.66
C ALA A 161 9.38 -26.99 -5.04
N THR A 162 9.20 -28.30 -4.79
CA THR A 162 10.14 -29.33 -5.25
C THR A 162 10.30 -29.26 -6.77
N GLY A 163 11.53 -29.11 -7.24
CA GLY A 163 11.84 -28.89 -8.67
C GLY A 163 12.27 -27.47 -9.02
N GLY A 164 12.20 -26.53 -8.07
CA GLY A 164 12.70 -25.17 -8.23
C GLY A 164 11.78 -24.24 -9.04
N PRO A 165 12.09 -22.93 -9.08
CA PRO A 165 11.27 -21.95 -9.78
C PRO A 165 11.31 -22.18 -11.30
N LYS A 166 10.15 -22.14 -11.94
CA LYS A 166 9.97 -22.34 -13.40
C LYS A 166 9.58 -21.05 -14.14
N MET A 167 9.62 -19.92 -13.44
CA MET A 167 9.32 -18.61 -14.02
C MET A 167 10.48 -18.09 -14.86
N GLN A 168 10.17 -17.27 -15.86
CA GLN A 168 11.19 -16.66 -16.70
C GLN A 168 11.60 -15.32 -16.07
N PRO A 169 12.90 -15.05 -15.87
CA PRO A 169 13.36 -13.73 -15.48
C PRO A 169 12.99 -12.71 -16.57
N PHE A 170 12.41 -11.58 -16.16
CA PHE A 170 12.06 -10.50 -17.07
C PHE A 170 13.32 -9.99 -17.77
N GLN A 171 13.24 -9.85 -19.09
CA GLN A 171 14.31 -9.30 -19.92
C GLN A 171 13.97 -7.86 -20.32
N GLU A 172 14.93 -6.96 -20.11
CA GLU A 172 14.78 -5.57 -20.53
C GLU A 172 14.53 -5.47 -22.04
N GLY A 173 13.66 -4.54 -22.43
CA GLY A 173 13.27 -4.34 -23.84
C GLY A 173 12.06 -5.16 -24.31
N GLY A 174 11.57 -6.13 -23.53
CA GLY A 174 10.34 -6.87 -23.88
C GLY A 174 9.06 -6.05 -23.72
N CYS A 175 8.99 -5.23 -22.67
CA CYS A 175 7.94 -4.25 -22.41
C CYS A 175 8.49 -3.21 -21.41
N THR A 176 7.82 -2.08 -21.27
CA THR A 176 8.17 -1.05 -20.28
C THR A 176 7.49 -1.40 -18.96
N PRO A 177 8.24 -1.72 -17.88
CA PRO A 177 7.63 -2.01 -16.59
C PRO A 177 6.82 -0.82 -16.10
N ILE A 178 5.58 -1.09 -15.75
CA ILE A 178 4.74 -0.09 -15.13
C ILE A 178 5.11 -0.03 -13.65
N ASP A 179 5.38 1.17 -13.13
CA ASP A 179 5.32 1.38 -11.69
C ASP A 179 3.85 1.28 -11.25
N ARG A 180 3.44 0.10 -10.79
CA ARG A 180 2.04 -0.15 -10.44
C ARG A 180 1.60 0.57 -9.17
N ALA A 181 2.53 1.07 -8.34
CA ALA A 181 2.19 2.04 -7.31
C ALA A 181 1.67 3.35 -7.93
N ALA A 182 2.16 3.73 -9.12
CA ALA A 182 1.73 4.91 -9.85
C ALA A 182 0.48 4.69 -10.73
N VAL A 183 0.19 3.46 -11.16
CA VAL A 183 -0.83 3.18 -12.19
C VAL A 183 -2.13 2.56 -11.69
N GLU A 184 -2.14 1.94 -10.51
CA GLU A 184 -3.38 1.45 -9.91
C GLU A 184 -4.27 2.58 -9.34
N LEU A 185 -3.81 3.82 -9.47
CA LEU A 185 -4.61 5.00 -9.29
C LEU A 185 -5.62 5.17 -10.40
N VAL A 186 -6.89 5.24 -10.00
CA VAL A 186 -7.93 5.95 -10.75
C VAL A 186 -7.47 7.35 -11.23
N SER A 187 -6.39 7.91 -10.66
CA SER A 187 -5.76 9.19 -11.00
C SER A 187 -4.82 9.20 -12.23
N VAL A 188 -4.34 8.03 -12.71
CA VAL A 188 -3.52 7.94 -13.94
C VAL A 188 -4.19 7.00 -14.95
N TRP A 189 -5.52 6.94 -14.92
CA TRP A 189 -6.30 6.34 -15.99
C TRP A 189 -6.63 7.42 -17.03
N PRO A 190 -6.27 7.23 -18.31
CA PRO A 190 -5.57 6.07 -18.84
C PRO A 190 -4.08 6.06 -18.50
N VAL A 191 -3.53 4.85 -18.30
CA VAL A 191 -2.09 4.61 -18.12
C VAL A 191 -1.33 5.41 -19.18
N PRO A 192 -0.24 6.14 -18.84
CA PRO A 192 0.47 6.94 -19.83
C PRO A 192 0.81 6.04 -21.03
N PRO A 193 0.44 6.46 -22.25
CA PRO A 193 0.76 5.66 -23.42
C PRO A 193 2.28 5.50 -23.44
N PRO A 194 2.77 4.27 -23.64
CA PRO A 194 4.19 4.04 -23.79
C PRO A 194 4.73 4.91 -24.95
N ALA A 195 6.03 5.23 -24.92
CA ALA A 195 6.65 5.94 -26.03
C ALA A 195 6.35 5.21 -27.37
N PRO A 196 6.27 5.92 -28.51
CA PRO A 196 5.93 5.30 -29.79
C PRO A 196 6.77 4.05 -30.07
N GLY A 197 6.11 2.91 -30.27
CA GLY A 197 6.76 1.60 -30.49
C GLY A 197 7.06 0.78 -29.23
N GLN A 198 6.79 1.30 -28.02
CA GLN A 198 6.87 0.54 -26.77
C GLN A 198 5.49 0.02 -26.35
N LYS A 199 5.45 -1.08 -25.59
CA LYS A 199 4.25 -1.62 -24.93
C LYS A 199 4.47 -1.66 -23.43
N ASN A 200 3.44 -1.35 -22.64
CA ASN A 200 3.53 -1.44 -21.19
C ASN A 200 3.46 -2.90 -20.72
N CYS A 201 4.23 -3.26 -19.69
CA CYS A 201 4.18 -4.60 -19.10
C CYS A 201 2.86 -4.84 -18.39
N ASN A 202 2.18 -5.90 -18.79
CA ASN A 202 0.85 -6.20 -18.30
C ASN A 202 0.88 -7.08 -17.05
N ALA A 203 -0.07 -6.90 -16.13
CA ALA A 203 -0.44 -7.97 -15.22
C ALA A 203 -1.93 -7.97 -14.99
N LEU A 204 -2.61 -8.94 -15.59
CA LEU A 204 -4.06 -9.04 -15.54
C LEU A 204 -4.47 -10.40 -15.02
N ILE A 205 -5.46 -10.36 -14.14
CA ILE A 205 -6.28 -11.53 -13.83
C ILE A 205 -7.46 -11.49 -14.80
N GLY A 206 -7.41 -12.33 -15.82
CA GLY A 206 -8.45 -12.53 -16.79
C GLY A 206 -9.22 -13.83 -16.57
N LYS A 207 -10.14 -14.10 -17.48
CA LYS A 207 -10.82 -15.39 -17.60
C LYS A 207 -10.57 -15.95 -18.98
N THR A 208 -10.28 -17.23 -19.07
CA THR A 208 -10.20 -17.98 -20.32
C THR A 208 -11.14 -19.16 -20.21
N GLY A 209 -12.35 -19.01 -20.77
CA GLY A 209 -13.42 -20.00 -20.59
C GLY A 209 -13.81 -20.15 -19.10
N PRO A 210 -13.84 -21.38 -18.55
CA PRO A 210 -14.14 -21.61 -17.13
C PRO A 210 -12.97 -21.25 -16.20
N ASP A 211 -11.77 -21.07 -16.74
CA ASP A 211 -10.55 -20.91 -15.96
C ASP A 211 -10.21 -19.44 -15.71
N THR A 212 -9.47 -19.22 -14.62
CA THR A 212 -8.84 -17.94 -14.30
C THR A 212 -7.42 -17.94 -14.83
N THR A 213 -7.06 -16.86 -15.50
CA THR A 213 -5.76 -16.69 -16.14
C THR A 213 -5.07 -15.50 -15.50
N LEU A 214 -3.85 -15.67 -15.02
CA LEU A 214 -3.01 -14.59 -14.54
C LEU A 214 -1.83 -14.47 -15.48
N GLU A 215 -1.83 -13.43 -16.29
CA GLU A 215 -0.68 -13.04 -17.09
C GLU A 215 0.12 -12.03 -16.26
N ALA A 216 1.42 -12.27 -16.10
CA ALA A 216 2.31 -11.39 -15.36
C ALA A 216 3.55 -11.10 -16.22
N GLN A 217 3.78 -9.82 -16.47
CA GLN A 217 5.00 -9.31 -17.09
C GLN A 217 5.69 -8.32 -16.16
N ALA A 218 7.00 -8.49 -15.99
CA ALA A 218 7.86 -7.69 -15.13
C ALA A 218 7.39 -7.60 -13.66
N VAL A 219 6.95 -8.73 -13.08
CA VAL A 219 6.33 -8.81 -11.74
C VAL A 219 7.28 -9.39 -10.70
N SER A 220 7.40 -8.75 -9.53
CA SER A 220 8.09 -9.34 -8.38
C SER A 220 7.19 -10.34 -7.64
N LEU A 221 7.78 -11.32 -6.96
CA LEU A 221 7.02 -12.29 -6.16
C LEU A 221 6.28 -11.65 -4.98
N ALA A 222 6.87 -10.59 -4.40
CA ALA A 222 6.18 -9.74 -3.44
C ALA A 222 4.89 -9.13 -4.01
N TYR A 223 4.91 -8.61 -5.25
CA TYR A 223 3.71 -8.09 -5.92
C TYR A 223 2.73 -9.21 -6.29
N PHE A 224 3.25 -10.35 -6.74
CA PHE A 224 2.45 -11.52 -7.06
C PHE A 224 1.64 -12.01 -5.84
N CYS A 225 2.25 -12.05 -4.65
CA CYS A 225 1.53 -12.36 -3.41
C CYS A 225 0.37 -11.39 -3.11
N GLN A 226 0.49 -10.12 -3.52
CA GLN A 226 -0.60 -9.14 -3.38
C GLN A 226 -1.76 -9.47 -4.33
N LEU A 227 -1.45 -9.85 -5.57
CA LEU A 227 -2.45 -10.31 -6.55
C LEU A 227 -3.14 -11.60 -6.09
N LEU A 228 -2.40 -12.54 -5.51
CA LEU A 228 -2.96 -13.76 -4.95
C LEU A 228 -3.97 -13.47 -3.83
N GLY A 229 -3.74 -12.43 -3.03
CA GLY A 229 -4.69 -11.99 -2.01
C GLY A 229 -6.06 -11.53 -2.55
N LEU A 230 -6.18 -11.22 -3.84
CA LEU A 230 -7.47 -10.89 -4.47
C LEU A 230 -8.33 -12.12 -4.78
N VAL A 231 -7.71 -13.30 -4.79
CA VAL A 231 -8.37 -14.57 -5.17
C VAL A 231 -8.38 -15.59 -4.05
N LEU A 232 -7.46 -15.50 -3.09
CA LEU A 232 -7.37 -16.35 -1.91
C LEU A 232 -8.24 -15.81 -0.76
N ASP A 233 -8.56 -16.70 0.19
CA ASP A 233 -9.32 -16.40 1.40
C ASP A 233 -8.51 -15.66 2.47
N ARG A 234 -7.17 -15.69 2.36
CA ARG A 234 -6.23 -15.06 3.29
C ARG A 234 -5.01 -14.50 2.54
N PRO A 235 -4.27 -13.55 3.14
CA PRO A 235 -3.10 -12.95 2.51
C PRO A 235 -2.01 -13.98 2.19
N ALA A 236 -1.26 -13.74 1.12
CA ALA A 236 -0.02 -14.46 0.83
C ALA A 236 1.21 -13.61 1.20
N ILE A 237 2.24 -14.25 1.75
CA ILE A 237 3.54 -13.65 2.10
C ILE A 237 4.64 -14.33 1.28
N ASP A 238 5.51 -13.54 0.66
CA ASP A 238 6.66 -14.06 -0.07
C ASP A 238 7.76 -14.54 0.89
N ARG A 239 8.02 -15.85 0.87
CA ARG A 239 9.11 -16.52 1.59
C ARG A 239 10.06 -17.27 0.66
N THR A 240 10.03 -16.93 -0.63
CA THR A 240 10.85 -17.63 -1.63
C THR A 240 12.32 -17.22 -1.56
N GLY A 241 12.60 -16.00 -1.07
CA GLY A 241 13.94 -15.40 -1.12
C GLY A 241 14.40 -15.03 -2.54
N ILE A 242 13.54 -15.15 -3.54
CA ILE A 242 13.87 -14.88 -4.94
C ILE A 242 13.63 -13.40 -5.25
N THR A 243 14.70 -12.70 -5.58
CA THR A 243 14.65 -11.29 -5.97
C THR A 243 14.55 -11.12 -7.48
N GLY A 244 13.93 -10.04 -7.94
CA GLY A 244 13.84 -9.69 -9.35
C GLY A 244 12.41 -9.57 -9.84
N ARG A 245 12.27 -9.44 -11.16
CA ARG A 245 10.99 -9.40 -11.87
C ARG A 245 10.91 -10.59 -12.81
N PHE A 246 9.71 -11.14 -12.93
CA PHE A 246 9.47 -12.36 -13.67
C PHE A 246 8.29 -12.20 -14.62
N ASP A 247 8.40 -12.92 -15.72
CA ASP A 247 7.35 -13.13 -16.69
C ASP A 247 6.81 -14.55 -16.50
N PHE A 248 5.49 -14.66 -16.35
CA PHE A 248 4.83 -15.94 -16.23
C PHE A 248 3.36 -15.86 -16.60
N HIS A 249 2.82 -17.02 -16.95
CA HIS A 249 1.42 -17.23 -17.24
C HIS A 249 0.93 -18.36 -16.35
N LEU A 250 -0.12 -18.09 -15.57
CA LEU A 250 -0.71 -19.04 -14.65
C LEU A 250 -2.17 -19.25 -15.03
N VAL A 251 -2.56 -20.50 -15.27
CA VAL A 251 -3.95 -20.89 -15.53
C VAL A 251 -4.43 -21.81 -14.42
N TYR A 252 -5.57 -21.50 -13.82
CA TYR A 252 -6.17 -22.31 -12.77
C TYR A 252 -7.69 -22.17 -12.73
N ALA A 253 -8.37 -23.23 -12.32
CA ALA A 253 -9.81 -23.23 -12.13
C ALA A 253 -10.20 -22.56 -10.80
N ARG A 254 -11.32 -21.82 -10.80
CA ARG A 254 -11.77 -21.02 -9.65
C ARG A 254 -12.49 -21.84 -8.56
N ALA A 255 -13.07 -22.99 -8.90
CA ALA A 255 -13.49 -24.08 -8.01
C ALA A 255 -14.10 -25.25 -8.82
N SER A 256 -14.05 -26.47 -8.25
CA SER A 256 -14.56 -27.80 -8.70
C SER A 256 -13.93 -28.51 -9.91
N ALA A 257 -13.20 -27.83 -10.79
CA ALA A 257 -12.38 -28.46 -11.82
C ALA A 257 -10.89 -28.41 -11.44
N ALA A 258 -10.12 -29.44 -11.81
CA ALA A 258 -8.67 -29.42 -11.69
C ALA A 258 -8.03 -28.73 -12.92
N PRO A 259 -6.92 -28.00 -12.77
CA PRO A 259 -6.17 -27.77 -11.53
C PRO A 259 -6.63 -26.49 -10.79
N SER A 260 -6.78 -26.62 -9.46
CA SER A 260 -6.91 -25.46 -8.57
C SER A 260 -5.61 -24.65 -8.50
N ILE A 261 -5.65 -23.44 -7.95
CA ILE A 261 -4.45 -22.59 -7.79
C ILE A 261 -3.33 -23.29 -6.99
N PHE A 262 -3.68 -24.08 -5.97
CA PHE A 262 -2.73 -24.83 -5.14
C PHE A 262 -2.02 -25.95 -5.91
N THR A 263 -2.63 -26.44 -6.98
CA THR A 263 -2.07 -27.46 -7.86
C THR A 263 -1.31 -26.83 -9.02
N ALA A 264 -1.84 -25.73 -9.57
CA ALA A 264 -1.27 -25.02 -10.71
C ALA A 264 0.07 -24.36 -10.37
N LEU A 265 0.19 -23.74 -9.18
CA LEU A 265 1.43 -23.06 -8.76
C LEU A 265 2.65 -24.00 -8.77
N PRO A 266 2.63 -25.19 -8.13
CA PRO A 266 3.79 -26.09 -8.17
C PRO A 266 4.08 -26.62 -9.57
N GLN A 267 3.03 -26.94 -10.33
CA GLN A 267 3.17 -27.53 -11.65
C GLN A 267 3.75 -26.55 -12.67
N GLN A 268 3.19 -25.35 -12.74
CA GLN A 268 3.48 -24.35 -13.77
C GLN A 268 4.62 -23.42 -13.37
N LEU A 269 4.65 -22.95 -12.12
CA LEU A 269 5.62 -21.94 -11.67
C LEU A 269 6.72 -22.49 -10.76
N GLY A 270 6.57 -23.72 -10.26
CA GLY A 270 7.52 -24.28 -9.29
C GLY A 270 7.47 -23.57 -7.94
N LEU A 271 6.30 -23.03 -7.60
CA LEU A 271 6.04 -22.34 -6.33
C LEU A 271 4.90 -23.06 -5.59
N LYS A 272 4.85 -23.00 -4.27
CA LYS A 272 3.76 -23.57 -3.48
C LYS A 272 3.25 -22.57 -2.45
N LEU A 273 1.97 -22.70 -2.09
CA LEU A 273 1.36 -21.97 -1.00
C LEU A 273 1.18 -22.92 0.18
N GLU A 274 1.67 -22.52 1.34
CA GLU A 274 1.58 -23.30 2.57
C GLU A 274 0.84 -22.49 3.65
N PRO A 275 -0.17 -23.06 4.32
CA PRO A 275 -0.81 -22.40 5.46
C PRO A 275 0.21 -22.11 6.56
N ALA A 276 0.22 -20.88 7.06
CA ALA A 276 1.10 -20.45 8.14
C ALA A 276 0.43 -19.37 8.99
N GLU A 277 1.10 -18.96 10.07
CA GLU A 277 0.84 -17.70 10.75
C GLU A 277 1.88 -16.68 10.31
N GLY A 278 1.44 -15.44 10.12
CA GLY A 278 2.34 -14.37 9.74
C GLY A 278 1.81 -12.99 10.14
N PRO A 279 2.71 -11.99 10.15
CA PRO A 279 2.37 -10.64 10.57
C PRO A 279 1.47 -9.99 9.52
N ARG A 280 0.35 -9.44 10.00
CA ARG A 280 -0.53 -8.57 9.20
C ARG A 280 -0.75 -7.26 9.94
N GLU A 281 -0.63 -6.18 9.20
CA GLU A 281 -0.92 -4.83 9.69
C GLU A 281 -2.42 -4.54 9.66
N PHE A 282 -2.90 -3.85 10.69
CA PHE A 282 -4.26 -3.37 10.86
C PHE A 282 -4.26 -1.88 11.17
N LEU A 283 -5.31 -1.19 10.74
CA LEU A 283 -5.61 0.18 11.13
C LEU A 283 -6.81 0.17 12.08
N VAL A 284 -6.64 0.60 13.32
CA VAL A 284 -7.68 0.50 14.34
C VAL A 284 -8.23 1.89 14.65
N ILE A 285 -9.56 2.03 14.58
CA ILE A 285 -10.27 3.23 15.03
C ILE A 285 -10.49 3.11 16.55
N ASP A 286 -9.74 3.90 17.31
CA ASP A 286 -9.81 3.94 18.78
C ASP A 286 -10.99 4.76 19.27
N HIS A 287 -11.20 5.91 18.65
CA HIS A 287 -12.25 6.85 19.05
C HIS A 287 -12.76 7.61 17.84
N VAL A 288 -14.07 7.85 17.81
CA VAL A 288 -14.68 8.73 16.81
C VAL A 288 -16.06 9.20 17.26
N GLU A 289 -16.35 10.44 16.92
CA GLU A 289 -17.59 11.14 17.20
C GLU A 289 -18.24 11.59 15.89
N ARG A 290 -19.55 11.84 15.93
CA ARG A 290 -20.22 12.54 14.83
C ARG A 290 -19.84 14.03 14.90
N PRO A 291 -19.68 14.70 13.75
CA PRO A 291 -19.25 16.10 13.68
C PRO A 291 -20.34 17.08 14.14
#